data_AF-A0A0W0YW75-F1
#
_entry.id   AF-A0A0W0YW75-F1
#
_cell.length_a   1.000
_cell.length_b   1.000
_cell.length_c   1.000
_cell.angle_alpha   90.00
_cell.angle_beta   90.00
_cell.angle_gamma   90.00
#
_symmetry.space_group_name_H-M   'P 1'
#
loop_
_entity.id
_entity.type
_entity.pdbx_description
1 polymer ?
#
loop_
_entity_poly.entity_id
_entity_poly.type
_entity_poly.pdbx_seq_one_letter_code
_entity_poly.pdbx_strand_id
1 'polypeptide(L)'
;MTVTTGLSGNEIYCLAEKGYAPGNIVVGNSVHSLGLVGSVGSGLKAMLGGELKQVTRLIEEGRESAYQRMLQEAVNHKATGITGVTSQLVFHGSNVEFLAIGSAIHADRADLGNKFSTSDDGQELYAQLDAGYRPICFSFGNVAYSMGLGRGLLGSLKTLGRGEIKEYSNIFNQTRHLALTRIVEHAGKHGANAVLGIRTTILPFGGVNEMLMIGTASHNPQLPGDKPEDIISSDMTNVELWNMASKGYAPLRLLLGTSVYSLGLVGGITSVIKSFVRGEINELTRLLYDARENALAIINDEAKGIGADDVIGVKTYVYQIGNGLIEFLAIGTAVKKLSNINTQSPQLPPQAIVVDRDTFYSSVNTDSFNVNANKGAKPINQGYMSWLIPVVIILFIIIQVFWGKFF
;
A
#
# COMPACT_ATOMS: atom_id res chain seq x y z
N MET A 1 -6.14 35.25 -7.88
CA MET A 1 -5.57 35.00 -6.53
C MET A 1 -4.51 33.94 -6.71
N THR A 2 -3.35 34.07 -6.07
CA THR A 2 -2.29 33.04 -6.13
C THR A 2 -2.77 31.76 -5.48
N VAL A 3 -2.49 30.61 -6.10
CA VAL A 3 -2.85 29.28 -5.60
C VAL A 3 -1.60 28.60 -5.04
N THR A 4 -1.70 28.07 -3.83
CA THR A 4 -0.65 27.25 -3.20
C THR A 4 -1.07 25.79 -3.26
N THR A 5 -0.61 25.08 -4.28
CA THR A 5 -1.02 23.70 -4.57
C THR A 5 0.13 22.71 -4.33
N GLY A 6 -0.21 21.45 -3.99
CA GLY A 6 0.73 20.33 -3.93
C GLY A 6 0.87 19.60 -5.27
N LEU A 7 0.22 20.11 -6.33
CA LEU A 7 0.27 19.52 -7.66
C LEU A 7 1.57 19.90 -8.38
N SER A 8 2.17 18.94 -9.06
CA SER A 8 3.27 19.17 -9.99
C SER A 8 2.78 19.80 -11.30
N GLY A 9 3.71 20.32 -12.11
CA GLY A 9 3.38 20.82 -13.45
C GLY A 9 2.80 19.75 -14.37
N ASN A 10 3.25 18.49 -14.21
CA ASN A 10 2.71 17.36 -14.98
C ASN A 10 1.28 17.01 -14.55
N GLU A 11 1.00 17.06 -13.25
CA GLU A 11 -0.35 16.87 -12.72
C GLU A 11 -1.31 17.98 -13.19
N ILE A 12 -0.89 19.25 -13.13
CA ILE A 12 -1.70 20.38 -13.61
C ILE A 12 -2.03 20.22 -15.10
N TYR A 13 -1.06 19.79 -15.92
CA TYR A 13 -1.30 19.50 -17.33
C TYR A 13 -2.37 18.42 -17.50
N CYS A 14 -2.22 17.29 -16.82
CA CYS A 14 -3.17 16.18 -16.90
C CYS A 14 -4.58 16.59 -16.44
N LEU A 15 -4.69 17.34 -15.34
CA LEU A 15 -5.96 17.83 -14.83
C LEU A 15 -6.64 18.81 -15.80
N ALA A 16 -5.87 19.69 -16.44
CA ALA A 16 -6.40 20.65 -17.43
C ALA A 16 -7.03 19.93 -18.64
N GLU A 17 -6.41 18.84 -19.13
CA GLU A 17 -6.96 18.00 -20.20
C GLU A 17 -8.30 17.32 -19.82
N LYS A 18 -8.63 17.26 -18.52
CA LYS A 18 -9.90 16.74 -17.99
C LYS A 18 -10.84 17.83 -17.47
N GLY A 19 -10.52 19.11 -17.69
CA GLY A 19 -11.36 20.24 -17.29
C GLY A 19 -11.24 20.61 -15.82
N TYR A 20 -10.08 20.40 -15.21
CA TYR A 20 -9.82 20.79 -13.83
C TYR A 20 -8.65 21.76 -13.72
N ALA A 21 -8.87 22.84 -12.98
CA ALA A 21 -7.86 23.82 -12.60
C ALA A 21 -7.35 23.56 -11.17
N PRO A 22 -6.08 23.91 -10.86
CA PRO A 22 -5.52 23.71 -9.54
C PRO A 22 -6.16 24.63 -8.49
N GLY A 23 -6.35 24.09 -7.28
CA GLY A 23 -6.74 24.80 -6.07
C GLY A 23 -5.69 24.64 -4.96
N ASN A 24 -5.99 25.22 -3.79
CA ASN A 24 -5.06 25.20 -2.65
C ASN A 24 -4.91 23.80 -2.04
N ILE A 25 -3.79 23.56 -1.37
CA ILE A 25 -3.66 22.46 -0.42
C ILE A 25 -4.75 22.56 0.64
N VAL A 26 -5.31 21.41 1.01
CA VAL A 26 -6.27 21.24 2.10
C VAL A 26 -5.75 20.20 3.07
N VAL A 27 -5.97 20.43 4.36
CA VAL A 27 -5.41 19.64 5.46
C VAL A 27 -6.44 19.44 6.57
N GLY A 28 -6.62 18.20 6.99
CA GLY A 28 -7.34 17.89 8.20
C GLY A 28 -6.45 17.12 9.15
N ASN A 29 -6.45 17.49 10.43
CA ASN A 29 -5.72 16.77 11.45
C ASN A 29 -6.65 16.31 12.57
N SER A 30 -6.32 15.21 13.24
CA SER A 30 -6.97 14.75 14.47
C SER A 30 -5.95 14.20 15.45
N VAL A 31 -5.99 14.62 16.71
CA VAL A 31 -5.01 14.18 17.72
C VAL A 31 -5.71 13.36 18.78
N HIS A 32 -5.21 12.14 19.00
CA HIS A 32 -5.73 11.22 20.01
C HIS A 32 -4.63 10.86 21.01
N SER A 33 -4.97 10.78 22.29
CA SER A 33 -4.03 10.32 23.31
C SER A 33 -3.93 8.80 23.31
N LEU A 34 -2.69 8.28 23.33
CA LEU A 34 -2.39 6.86 23.50
C LEU A 34 -2.39 6.43 24.98
N GLY A 35 -2.70 7.34 25.92
CA GLY A 35 -2.65 7.06 27.37
C GLY A 35 -3.49 5.86 27.82
N LEU A 36 -4.57 5.54 27.10
CA LEU A 36 -5.38 4.33 27.29
C LEU A 36 -4.88 3.12 26.50
N VAL A 37 -4.17 3.33 25.39
CA VAL A 37 -3.61 2.25 24.56
C VAL A 37 -2.37 1.64 25.24
N GLY A 38 -1.61 2.42 26.02
CA GLY A 38 -0.45 1.93 26.77
C GLY A 38 -0.78 0.90 27.86
N SER A 39 -1.94 1.01 28.53
CA SER A 39 -2.41 0.00 29.50
C SER A 39 -2.92 -1.26 28.81
N VAL A 40 -3.49 -1.10 27.61
CA VAL A 40 -4.00 -2.18 26.76
C VAL A 40 -2.85 -2.95 26.07
N GLY A 41 -1.77 -2.29 25.68
CA GLY A 41 -0.58 -2.88 25.04
C GLY A 41 0.23 -3.86 25.92
N SER A 42 0.13 -3.76 27.25
CA SER A 42 0.78 -4.70 28.17
C SER A 42 0.00 -6.02 28.32
N GLY A 43 -1.33 -5.97 28.19
CA GLY A 43 -2.22 -7.15 28.23
C GLY A 43 -2.46 -7.79 26.85
N LEU A 44 -2.46 -6.99 25.78
CA LEU A 44 -2.66 -7.43 24.39
C LEU A 44 -1.56 -8.35 23.85
N LYS A 45 -0.32 -8.22 24.35
CA LYS A 45 0.78 -9.14 24.02
C LYS A 45 0.49 -10.60 24.40
N ALA A 46 -0.53 -10.84 25.23
CA ALA A 46 -0.98 -12.17 25.63
C ALA A 46 -2.19 -12.69 24.82
N MET A 47 -2.78 -11.90 23.91
CA MET A 47 -3.94 -12.32 23.13
C MET A 47 -3.54 -13.13 21.89
N LEU A 48 -4.41 -14.06 21.52
CA LEU A 48 -4.35 -14.86 20.29
C LEU A 48 -4.23 -13.91 19.08
N GLY A 49 -3.35 -14.24 18.13
CA GLY A 49 -3.03 -13.37 16.98
C GLY A 49 -4.26 -12.99 16.15
N GLY A 50 -4.14 -11.87 15.42
CA GLY A 50 -5.24 -11.32 14.61
C GLY A 50 -5.63 -9.89 15.02
N GLU A 51 -6.83 -9.48 14.61
CA GLU A 51 -7.31 -8.11 14.76
C GLU A 51 -7.53 -7.69 16.23
N LEU A 52 -7.03 -6.51 16.55
CA LEU A 52 -7.27 -5.79 17.80
C LEU A 52 -8.33 -4.71 17.60
N LYS A 53 -9.60 -5.12 17.60
CA LYS A 53 -10.76 -4.28 17.21
C LYS A 53 -10.81 -2.89 17.85
N GLN A 54 -10.44 -2.77 19.13
CA GLN A 54 -10.43 -1.48 19.83
C GLN A 54 -9.35 -0.54 19.28
N VAL A 55 -8.16 -1.07 18.98
CA VAL A 55 -7.06 -0.31 18.38
C VAL A 55 -7.39 0.04 16.94
N THR A 56 -7.92 -0.92 16.17
CA THR A 56 -8.41 -0.66 14.81
C THR A 56 -9.38 0.50 14.80
N ARG A 57 -10.42 0.46 15.65
CA ARG A 57 -11.46 1.48 15.69
C ARG A 57 -10.90 2.85 16.06
N LEU A 58 -9.98 2.92 17.03
CA LEU A 58 -9.32 4.18 17.39
C LEU A 58 -8.59 4.80 16.20
N ILE A 59 -7.86 3.97 15.44
CA ILE A 59 -7.15 4.41 14.24
C ILE A 59 -8.14 4.84 13.15
N GLU A 60 -9.18 4.05 12.92
CA GLU A 60 -10.24 4.32 11.94
C GLU A 60 -10.94 5.66 12.24
N GLU A 61 -11.40 5.86 13.47
CA GLU A 61 -12.05 7.10 13.93
C GLU A 61 -11.12 8.32 13.82
N GLY A 62 -9.83 8.13 14.11
CA GLY A 62 -8.81 9.17 13.99
C GLY A 62 -8.59 9.60 12.53
N ARG A 63 -8.44 8.64 11.61
CA ARG A 63 -8.30 8.89 10.16
C ARG A 63 -9.55 9.52 9.58
N GLU A 64 -10.74 9.02 9.96
CA GLU A 64 -12.01 9.55 9.49
C GLU A 64 -12.20 11.00 9.95
N SER A 65 -11.91 11.30 11.22
CA SER A 65 -12.01 12.67 11.75
C SER A 65 -11.08 13.65 11.03
N ALA A 66 -9.85 13.23 10.72
CA ALA A 66 -8.91 14.03 9.94
C ALA A 66 -9.42 14.23 8.50
N TYR A 67 -9.91 13.17 7.86
CA TYR A 67 -10.46 13.21 6.51
C TYR A 67 -11.68 14.15 6.41
N GLN A 68 -12.62 14.07 7.34
CA GLN A 68 -13.80 14.96 7.37
C GLN A 68 -13.42 16.44 7.55
N ARG A 69 -12.39 16.74 8.35
CA ARG A 69 -11.88 18.12 8.50
C ARG A 69 -11.25 18.64 7.20
N MET A 70 -10.50 17.81 6.49
CA MET A 70 -9.95 18.14 5.17
C MET A 70 -11.07 18.39 4.14
N LEU A 71 -12.13 17.57 4.14
CA LEU A 71 -13.30 17.79 3.28
C LEU A 71 -13.98 19.14 3.59
N GLN A 72 -14.14 19.48 4.87
CA GLN A 72 -14.73 20.75 5.28
C GLN A 72 -13.89 21.95 4.81
N GLU A 73 -12.56 21.85 4.89
CA GLU A 73 -11.67 22.87 4.34
C GLU A 73 -11.85 23.01 2.81
N ALA A 74 -11.90 21.90 2.08
CA ALA A 74 -12.17 21.91 0.64
C ALA A 74 -13.52 22.56 0.28
N VAL A 75 -14.56 22.35 1.09
CA VAL A 75 -15.84 23.05 0.96
C VAL A 75 -15.68 24.56 1.14
N ASN A 76 -14.92 24.99 2.13
CA ASN A 76 -14.65 26.42 2.37
C ASN A 76 -13.90 27.06 1.18
N HIS A 77 -13.03 26.31 0.52
CA HIS A 77 -12.35 26.71 -0.71
C HIS A 77 -13.22 26.60 -1.98
N LYS A 78 -14.47 26.12 -1.89
CA LYS A 78 -15.35 25.85 -3.04
C LYS A 78 -14.70 24.88 -4.03
N ALA A 79 -13.96 23.90 -3.54
CA ALA A 79 -13.36 22.86 -4.36
C ALA A 79 -14.45 21.97 -4.98
N THR A 80 -14.17 21.51 -6.20
CA THR A 80 -14.91 20.44 -6.85
C THR A 80 -14.36 19.10 -6.42
N GLY A 81 -13.04 18.92 -6.49
CA GLY A 81 -12.37 17.68 -6.12
C GLY A 81 -11.21 17.91 -5.16
N ILE A 82 -10.75 16.83 -4.54
CA ILE A 82 -9.46 16.78 -3.85
C ILE A 82 -8.67 15.62 -4.45
N THR A 83 -7.43 15.89 -4.86
CA THR A 83 -6.52 14.92 -5.47
C THR A 83 -5.32 14.65 -4.56
N GLY A 84 -4.66 13.53 -4.77
CA GLY A 84 -3.46 13.13 -4.05
C GLY A 84 -3.70 12.95 -2.55
N VAL A 85 -4.90 12.51 -2.14
CA VAL A 85 -5.22 12.38 -0.71
C VAL A 85 -4.30 11.32 -0.08
N THR A 86 -3.60 11.74 0.98
CA THR A 86 -2.78 10.87 1.83
C THR A 86 -3.33 10.85 3.25
N SER A 87 -3.08 9.75 3.98
CA SER A 87 -3.46 9.60 5.39
C SER A 87 -2.26 9.14 6.21
N GLN A 88 -1.72 10.03 7.04
CA GLN A 88 -0.46 9.84 7.76
C GLN A 88 -0.69 9.74 9.27
N LEU A 89 0.26 9.10 9.95
CA LEU A 89 0.34 9.04 11.40
C LEU A 89 1.62 9.73 11.87
N VAL A 90 1.47 10.71 12.76
CA VAL A 90 2.59 11.44 13.36
C VAL A 90 2.53 11.21 14.87
N PHE A 91 3.61 10.69 15.46
CA PHE A 91 3.67 10.43 16.89
C PHE A 91 4.29 11.61 17.63
N HIS A 92 3.55 12.16 18.60
CA HIS A 92 3.96 13.27 19.46
C HIS A 92 4.02 12.78 20.90
N GLY A 93 5.10 12.07 21.26
CA GLY A 93 5.24 11.46 22.58
C GLY A 93 4.15 10.42 22.85
N SER A 94 3.23 10.73 23.76
CA SER A 94 2.08 9.87 24.12
C SER A 94 0.83 10.12 23.29
N ASN A 95 0.90 10.99 22.28
CA ASN A 95 -0.23 11.28 21.38
C ASN A 95 0.09 10.80 19.96
N VAL A 96 -0.97 10.47 19.23
CA VAL A 96 -0.91 10.24 17.78
C VAL A 96 -1.75 11.30 17.08
N GLU A 97 -1.16 11.92 16.07
CA GLU A 97 -1.83 12.81 15.15
C GLU A 97 -2.10 12.07 13.83
N PHE A 98 -3.37 12.00 13.47
CA PHE A 98 -3.85 11.57 12.17
C PHE A 98 -3.92 12.77 11.25
N LEU A 99 -3.31 12.68 10.08
CA LEU A 99 -3.21 13.79 9.15
C LEU A 99 -3.72 13.37 7.77
N ALA A 100 -4.71 14.08 7.25
CA ALA A 100 -5.21 13.96 5.89
C ALA A 100 -4.79 15.19 5.10
N ILE A 101 -4.10 15.00 3.98
CA ILE A 101 -3.62 16.09 3.11
C ILE A 101 -3.99 15.77 1.67
N GLY A 102 -4.43 16.77 0.91
CA GLY A 102 -4.58 16.69 -0.54
C GLY A 102 -4.54 18.07 -1.20
N SER A 103 -4.64 18.09 -2.52
CA SER A 103 -4.73 19.31 -3.31
C SER A 103 -6.14 19.49 -3.87
N ALA A 104 -6.78 20.61 -3.54
CA ALA A 104 -8.08 20.95 -4.13
C ALA A 104 -7.95 21.19 -5.63
N ILE A 105 -9.02 20.90 -6.36
CA ILE A 105 -9.18 21.20 -7.79
C ILE A 105 -10.57 21.76 -8.06
N HIS A 106 -10.67 22.58 -9.11
CA HIS A 106 -11.90 23.25 -9.51
C HIS A 106 -12.26 22.85 -10.94
N ALA A 107 -13.49 22.39 -11.14
CA ALA A 107 -14.01 22.17 -12.48
C ALA A 107 -14.12 23.49 -13.25
N ASP A 108 -13.73 23.47 -14.52
CA ASP A 108 -13.91 24.59 -15.46
C ASP A 108 -15.31 24.60 -16.11
N ARG A 109 -16.00 23.44 -16.09
CA ARG A 109 -17.33 23.25 -16.67
C ARG A 109 -18.35 22.78 -15.62
N ALA A 110 -19.60 23.18 -15.81
CA ALA A 110 -20.68 22.90 -14.85
C ALA A 110 -21.06 21.41 -14.76
N ASP A 111 -20.88 20.64 -15.83
CA ASP A 111 -21.17 19.19 -15.87
C ASP A 111 -20.18 18.36 -15.04
N LEU A 112 -19.04 18.94 -14.66
CA LEU A 112 -18.04 18.33 -13.78
C LEU A 112 -18.25 18.70 -12.30
N GLY A 113 -19.39 19.30 -11.94
CA GLY A 113 -19.64 19.86 -10.60
C GLY A 113 -19.81 18.85 -9.46
N ASN A 114 -19.85 17.54 -9.75
CA ASN A 114 -19.97 16.51 -8.72
C ASN A 114 -18.73 16.51 -7.83
N LYS A 115 -18.96 16.61 -6.51
CA LYS A 115 -17.87 16.64 -5.54
C LYS A 115 -17.25 15.26 -5.38
N PHE A 116 -15.93 15.21 -5.31
CA PHE A 116 -15.21 13.97 -5.03
C PHE A 116 -13.91 14.21 -4.25
N SER A 117 -13.33 13.13 -3.77
CA SER A 117 -11.93 13.08 -3.33
C SER A 117 -11.29 11.81 -3.90
N THR A 118 -9.98 11.81 -4.05
CA THR A 118 -9.27 10.65 -4.61
C THR A 118 -7.89 10.52 -4.00
N SER A 119 -7.42 9.27 -3.84
CA SER A 119 -6.05 8.97 -3.45
C SER A 119 -5.05 9.18 -4.60
N ASP A 120 -5.58 9.34 -5.82
CA ASP A 120 -4.83 9.48 -7.06
C ASP A 120 -4.27 10.89 -7.19
N ASP A 121 -3.00 10.98 -7.58
CA ASP A 121 -2.41 12.23 -8.02
C ASP A 121 -3.04 12.69 -9.36
N GLY A 122 -2.73 13.91 -9.83
CA GLY A 122 -3.34 14.44 -11.04
C GLY A 122 -3.06 13.62 -12.31
N GLN A 123 -1.95 12.87 -12.37
CA GLN A 123 -1.61 12.00 -13.50
C GLN A 123 -2.42 10.70 -13.46
N GLU A 124 -2.48 10.07 -12.29
CA GLU A 124 -3.27 8.84 -12.07
C GLU A 124 -4.77 9.11 -12.23
N LEU A 125 -5.26 10.28 -11.77
CA LEU A 125 -6.65 10.68 -11.95
C LEU A 125 -7.00 10.86 -13.44
N TYR A 126 -6.10 11.42 -14.25
CA TYR A 126 -6.31 11.50 -15.70
C TYR A 126 -6.54 10.12 -16.30
N ALA A 127 -5.67 9.15 -15.98
CA ALA A 127 -5.74 7.80 -16.52
C ALA A 127 -7.04 7.09 -16.09
N GLN A 128 -7.44 7.27 -14.83
CA GLN A 128 -8.69 6.72 -14.29
C GLN A 128 -9.92 7.29 -15.02
N LEU A 129 -10.00 8.62 -15.18
CA LEU A 129 -11.09 9.30 -15.88
C LEU A 129 -11.16 8.91 -17.36
N ASP A 130 -10.01 8.80 -18.02
CA ASP A 130 -9.92 8.41 -19.42
C ASP A 130 -10.34 6.95 -19.66
N ALA A 131 -10.09 6.07 -18.68
CA ALA A 131 -10.57 4.68 -18.67
C ALA A 131 -12.06 4.54 -18.29
N GLY A 132 -12.78 5.66 -18.12
CA GLY A 132 -14.23 5.67 -17.86
C GLY A 132 -14.64 5.52 -16.40
N TYR A 133 -13.69 5.53 -15.46
CA TYR A 133 -13.96 5.46 -14.03
C TYR A 133 -14.10 6.87 -13.45
N ARG A 134 -15.24 7.16 -12.83
CA ARG A 134 -15.50 8.45 -12.19
C ARG A 134 -15.21 8.35 -10.69
N PRO A 135 -14.30 9.14 -10.12
CA PRO A 135 -14.02 9.11 -8.70
C PRO A 135 -15.23 9.59 -7.89
N ILE A 136 -15.41 9.00 -6.71
CA ILE A 136 -16.44 9.36 -5.73
C ILE A 136 -15.76 9.86 -4.46
N CYS A 137 -14.90 9.04 -3.86
CA CYS A 137 -14.21 9.42 -2.64
C CYS A 137 -12.88 8.67 -2.45
N PHE A 138 -11.99 9.30 -1.70
CA PHE A 138 -10.86 8.65 -1.05
C PHE A 138 -11.42 7.53 -0.17
N SER A 139 -10.94 6.30 -0.39
CA SER A 139 -11.35 5.14 0.38
C SER A 139 -10.18 4.56 1.15
N PHE A 140 -10.43 4.11 2.37
CA PHE A 140 -9.45 3.41 3.17
C PHE A 140 -10.07 2.24 3.94
N GLY A 141 -9.23 1.27 4.28
CA GLY A 141 -9.57 0.15 5.16
C GLY A 141 -8.35 -0.22 5.98
N ASN A 142 -8.48 -0.17 7.31
CA ASN A 142 -7.38 -0.48 8.23
C ASN A 142 -7.68 -1.68 9.12
N VAL A 143 -6.63 -2.38 9.54
CA VAL A 143 -6.68 -3.43 10.55
C VAL A 143 -5.46 -3.27 11.45
N ALA A 144 -5.69 -3.00 12.73
CA ALA A 144 -4.63 -3.13 13.74
C ALA A 144 -4.57 -4.58 14.18
N TYR A 145 -3.41 -5.23 14.08
CA TYR A 145 -3.26 -6.64 14.41
C TYR A 145 -1.97 -6.90 15.18
N SER A 146 -2.01 -7.94 16.01
CA SER A 146 -0.82 -8.48 16.65
C SER A 146 -0.41 -9.77 15.96
N MET A 147 0.91 -10.01 15.91
CA MET A 147 1.46 -11.23 15.33
C MET A 147 1.30 -12.46 16.25
N GLY A 148 0.71 -12.29 17.45
CA GLY A 148 0.39 -13.42 18.35
C GLY A 148 1.59 -14.24 18.85
N LEU A 149 2.83 -13.73 18.74
CA LEU A 149 4.08 -14.43 19.08
C LEU A 149 4.31 -14.56 20.61
N GLY A 150 3.26 -14.88 21.37
CA GLY A 150 3.33 -15.16 22.80
C GLY A 150 3.88 -16.56 23.10
N ARG A 151 4.30 -16.77 24.37
CA ARG A 151 4.89 -18.03 24.87
C ARG A 151 4.05 -19.30 24.60
N GLY A 152 2.73 -19.19 24.43
CA GLY A 152 1.81 -20.32 24.25
C GLY A 152 1.91 -21.00 22.88
N LEU A 153 1.83 -20.25 21.78
CA LEU A 153 1.95 -20.79 20.41
C LEU A 153 3.38 -21.25 20.10
N LEU A 154 4.39 -20.49 20.55
CA LEU A 154 5.81 -20.86 20.46
C LEU A 154 6.14 -22.15 21.23
N GLY A 155 5.39 -22.46 22.30
CA GLY A 155 5.50 -23.71 23.06
C GLY A 155 5.09 -24.94 22.26
N SER A 156 4.02 -24.84 21.45
CA SER A 156 3.59 -25.91 20.52
C SER A 156 4.51 -26.02 19.29
N LEU A 157 5.19 -24.91 18.94
CA LEU A 157 6.12 -24.85 17.81
C LEU A 157 7.47 -25.52 18.09
N LYS A 158 7.84 -25.71 19.36
CA LYS A 158 8.98 -26.56 19.73
C LYS A 158 8.80 -28.02 19.30
N THR A 159 7.57 -28.44 19.00
CA THR A 159 7.20 -29.78 18.54
C THR A 159 6.75 -29.85 17.07
N LEU A 160 6.63 -28.73 16.37
CA LEU A 160 6.21 -28.70 14.96
C LEU A 160 7.40 -28.88 14.01
N GLY A 161 7.24 -29.78 13.04
CA GLY A 161 8.21 -29.99 11.97
C GLY A 161 8.43 -28.76 11.09
N ARG A 162 9.52 -28.79 10.31
CA ARG A 162 9.81 -27.78 9.27
C ARG A 162 8.67 -27.75 8.24
N GLY A 163 8.35 -26.56 7.72
CA GLY A 163 7.29 -26.37 6.72
C GLY A 163 6.35 -25.21 7.05
N GLU A 164 5.22 -25.17 6.35
CA GLU A 164 4.20 -24.15 6.53
C GLU A 164 3.55 -24.26 7.92
N ILE A 165 3.44 -23.13 8.60
CA ILE A 165 2.64 -23.01 9.82
C ILE A 165 1.28 -22.41 9.46
N LYS A 166 0.35 -23.28 9.09
CA LYS A 166 -0.99 -22.90 8.62
C LYS A 166 -1.72 -21.92 9.53
N GLU A 167 -1.57 -22.04 10.85
CA GLU A 167 -2.20 -21.12 11.79
C GLU A 167 -1.72 -19.67 11.61
N TYR A 168 -0.41 -19.46 11.39
CA TYR A 168 0.11 -18.13 11.06
C TYR A 168 -0.29 -17.71 9.66
N SER A 169 -0.16 -18.57 8.64
CA SER A 169 -0.64 -18.27 7.29
C SER A 169 -2.10 -17.77 7.32
N ASN A 170 -2.95 -18.44 8.10
CA ASN A 170 -4.36 -18.09 8.25
C ASN A 170 -4.55 -16.73 8.92
N ILE A 171 -3.84 -16.40 10.01
CA ILE A 171 -3.94 -15.10 10.68
C ILE A 171 -3.59 -13.96 9.70
N PHE A 172 -2.50 -14.13 8.95
CA PHE A 172 -2.03 -13.13 8.00
C PHE A 172 -2.99 -12.99 6.81
N ASN A 173 -3.46 -14.10 6.23
CA ASN A 173 -4.47 -14.09 5.17
C ASN A 173 -5.76 -13.42 5.65
N GLN A 174 -6.29 -13.81 6.82
CA GLN A 174 -7.50 -13.20 7.38
C GLN A 174 -7.35 -11.70 7.60
N THR A 175 -6.21 -11.26 8.13
CA THR A 175 -5.92 -9.83 8.37
C THR A 175 -5.91 -9.05 7.05
N ARG A 176 -5.25 -9.58 6.02
CA ARG A 176 -5.18 -8.96 4.69
C ARG A 176 -6.55 -8.86 4.02
N HIS A 177 -7.31 -9.95 4.05
CA HIS A 177 -8.66 -9.98 3.48
C HIS A 177 -9.62 -9.07 4.24
N LEU A 178 -9.46 -8.95 5.56
CA LEU A 178 -10.26 -8.01 6.36
C LEU A 178 -9.98 -6.56 5.98
N ALA A 179 -8.72 -6.17 5.76
CA ALA A 179 -8.38 -4.83 5.30
C ALA A 179 -8.98 -4.54 3.91
N LEU A 180 -8.91 -5.50 2.99
CA LEU A 180 -9.53 -5.42 1.67
C LEU A 180 -11.05 -5.30 1.76
N THR A 181 -11.68 -6.11 2.60
CA THR A 181 -13.13 -6.07 2.84
C THR A 181 -13.55 -4.68 3.32
N ARG A 182 -12.81 -4.08 4.25
CA ARG A 182 -13.13 -2.76 4.80
C ARG A 182 -13.04 -1.63 3.77
N ILE A 183 -12.00 -1.60 2.94
CA ILE A 183 -11.90 -0.56 1.91
C ILE A 183 -12.99 -0.72 0.84
N VAL A 184 -13.39 -1.95 0.52
CA VAL A 184 -14.51 -2.26 -0.39
C VAL A 184 -15.85 -1.84 0.22
N GLU A 185 -16.11 -2.19 1.48
CA GLU A 185 -17.31 -1.75 2.21
C GLU A 185 -17.38 -0.23 2.32
N HIS A 186 -16.25 0.42 2.59
CA HIS A 186 -16.18 1.88 2.66
C HIS A 186 -16.54 2.53 1.32
N ALA A 187 -16.09 1.95 0.20
CA ALA A 187 -16.50 2.41 -1.13
C ALA A 187 -17.98 2.14 -1.42
N GLY A 188 -18.49 0.96 -1.08
CA GLY A 188 -19.90 0.59 -1.26
C GLY A 188 -20.86 1.49 -0.50
N LYS A 189 -20.50 1.93 0.72
CA LYS A 189 -21.27 2.92 1.50
C LYS A 189 -21.43 4.26 0.77
N HIS A 190 -20.54 4.58 -0.17
CA HIS A 190 -20.57 5.80 -0.97
C HIS A 190 -21.14 5.58 -2.39
N GLY A 191 -21.69 4.39 -2.69
CA GLY A 191 -22.30 4.08 -3.99
C GLY A 191 -21.29 3.80 -5.11
N ALA A 192 -20.04 3.48 -4.77
CA ALA A 192 -19.04 3.06 -5.73
C ALA A 192 -19.21 1.60 -6.13
N ASN A 193 -18.85 1.28 -7.38
CA ASN A 193 -18.77 -0.10 -7.89
C ASN A 193 -17.31 -0.54 -8.15
N ALA A 194 -16.33 0.30 -7.81
CA ALA A 194 -14.91 0.00 -7.92
C ALA A 194 -14.09 0.69 -6.82
N VAL A 195 -12.99 0.06 -6.40
CA VAL A 195 -11.90 0.69 -5.65
C VAL A 195 -10.59 0.45 -6.38
N LEU A 196 -9.99 1.53 -6.86
CA LEU A 196 -8.84 1.49 -7.77
C LEU A 196 -7.59 2.06 -7.10
N GLY A 197 -6.42 1.75 -7.66
CA GLY A 197 -5.14 2.27 -7.18
C GLY A 197 -4.84 1.87 -5.74
N ILE A 198 -5.31 0.69 -5.29
CA ILE A 198 -5.17 0.28 -3.89
C ILE A 198 -3.69 0.15 -3.53
N ARG A 199 -3.25 0.99 -2.60
CA ARG A 199 -1.93 0.91 -1.98
C ARG A 199 -2.06 0.29 -0.60
N THR A 200 -1.32 -0.79 -0.36
CA THR A 200 -1.26 -1.47 0.93
C THR A 200 0.02 -1.07 1.66
N THR A 201 -0.09 -0.60 2.90
CA THR A 201 1.03 -0.28 3.78
C THR A 201 0.88 -1.01 5.12
N ILE A 202 2.02 -1.32 5.73
CA ILE A 202 2.09 -1.89 7.08
C ILE A 202 2.87 -0.91 7.94
N LEU A 203 2.22 -0.31 8.93
CA LEU A 203 2.76 0.74 9.79
C LEU A 203 2.84 0.26 11.24
N PRO A 204 3.95 0.49 11.96
CA PRO A 204 4.00 0.20 13.39
C PRO A 204 3.08 1.18 14.16
N PHE A 205 2.30 0.66 15.09
CA PHE A 205 1.39 1.46 15.95
C PHE A 205 1.40 0.93 17.38
N GLY A 206 2.05 1.63 18.32
CA GLY A 206 1.92 1.33 19.76
C GLY A 206 2.27 -0.13 20.16
N GLY A 207 3.21 -0.78 19.48
CA GLY A 207 3.61 -2.18 19.73
C GLY A 207 2.79 -3.23 18.98
N VAL A 208 1.89 -2.81 18.08
CA VAL A 208 1.17 -3.65 17.12
C VAL A 208 1.44 -3.13 15.71
N ASN A 209 0.93 -3.81 14.68
CA ASN A 209 1.02 -3.34 13.30
C ASN A 209 -0.37 -2.91 12.81
N GLU A 210 -0.43 -1.80 12.09
CA GLU A 210 -1.58 -1.40 11.28
C GLU A 210 -1.32 -1.83 9.85
N MET A 211 -2.21 -2.64 9.30
CA MET A 211 -2.34 -2.77 7.86
C MET A 211 -3.33 -1.72 7.37
N LEU A 212 -2.90 -0.86 6.45
CA LEU A 212 -3.73 0.17 5.85
C LEU A 212 -3.78 -0.05 4.35
N MET A 213 -4.99 -0.12 3.80
CA MET A 213 -5.24 0.00 2.37
C MET A 213 -5.86 1.36 2.10
N ILE A 214 -5.34 2.09 1.11
CA ILE A 214 -5.94 3.33 0.60
C ILE A 214 -6.13 3.21 -0.90
N GLY A 215 -7.16 3.83 -1.43
CA GLY A 215 -7.47 3.83 -2.86
C GLY A 215 -8.56 4.83 -3.19
N THR A 216 -9.06 4.73 -4.42
CA THR A 216 -10.09 5.64 -4.93
C THR A 216 -11.37 4.85 -5.21
N ALA A 217 -12.40 5.11 -4.40
CA ALA A 217 -13.74 4.62 -4.69
C ALA A 217 -14.26 5.33 -5.94
N SER A 218 -14.66 4.55 -6.95
CA SER A 218 -15.06 5.04 -8.27
C SER A 218 -16.31 4.32 -8.77
N HIS A 219 -16.96 4.94 -9.74
CA HIS A 219 -18.06 4.35 -10.47
C HIS A 219 -17.74 4.26 -11.97
N ASN A 220 -17.92 3.07 -12.55
CA ASN A 220 -17.89 2.87 -13.99
C ASN A 220 -19.19 2.18 -14.45
N PRO A 221 -20.02 2.83 -15.30
CA PRO A 221 -21.29 2.28 -15.77
C PRO A 221 -21.12 1.07 -16.71
N GLN A 222 -19.90 0.77 -17.17
CA GLN A 222 -19.61 -0.37 -18.05
C GLN A 222 -19.38 -1.67 -17.28
N LEU A 223 -19.28 -1.62 -15.94
CA LEU A 223 -19.07 -2.80 -15.11
C LEU A 223 -20.38 -3.56 -14.85
N PRO A 224 -20.35 -4.91 -14.80
CA PRO A 224 -21.56 -5.75 -14.85
C PRO A 224 -22.30 -5.96 -13.52
N GLY A 225 -22.15 -5.12 -12.49
CA GLY A 225 -22.78 -5.36 -11.18
C GLY A 225 -23.17 -4.10 -10.41
N ASP A 226 -24.40 -4.10 -9.89
CA ASP A 226 -24.95 -3.09 -8.98
C ASP A 226 -24.94 -3.55 -7.50
N LYS A 227 -24.45 -4.76 -7.21
CA LYS A 227 -24.44 -5.30 -5.85
C LYS A 227 -23.14 -4.96 -5.10
N PRO A 228 -23.18 -4.79 -3.77
CA PRO A 228 -21.98 -4.56 -2.97
C PRO A 228 -20.93 -5.67 -3.07
N GLU A 229 -21.34 -6.95 -3.21
CA GLU A 229 -20.42 -8.07 -3.45
C GLU A 229 -19.71 -8.03 -4.82
N ASP A 230 -20.20 -7.20 -5.75
CA ASP A 230 -19.64 -7.04 -7.10
C ASP A 230 -18.69 -5.83 -7.20
N ILE A 231 -18.45 -5.11 -6.09
CA ILE A 231 -17.52 -3.97 -6.08
C ILE A 231 -16.12 -4.48 -6.40
N ILE A 232 -15.60 -4.05 -7.55
CA ILE A 232 -14.28 -4.49 -7.99
C ILE A 232 -13.20 -3.83 -7.15
N SER A 233 -12.06 -4.50 -7.01
CA SER A 233 -10.87 -3.95 -6.34
C SER A 233 -9.63 -4.21 -7.16
N SER A 234 -8.66 -3.29 -7.11
CA SER A 234 -7.43 -3.39 -7.91
C SER A 234 -6.26 -2.63 -7.27
N ASP A 235 -5.09 -3.26 -7.22
CA ASP A 235 -3.81 -2.62 -6.86
C ASP A 235 -3.03 -2.07 -8.06
N MET A 236 -3.51 -2.27 -9.28
CA MET A 236 -2.93 -1.64 -10.47
C MET A 236 -2.88 -0.13 -10.29
N THR A 237 -1.81 0.50 -10.79
CA THR A 237 -1.84 1.94 -11.01
C THR A 237 -2.94 2.28 -12.02
N ASN A 238 -3.45 3.50 -12.03
CA ASN A 238 -4.45 3.88 -13.02
C ASN A 238 -3.84 3.95 -14.43
N VAL A 239 -2.52 4.14 -14.56
CA VAL A 239 -1.81 3.94 -15.84
C VAL A 239 -1.87 2.48 -16.30
N GLU A 240 -1.64 1.51 -15.41
CA GLU A 240 -1.82 0.08 -15.73
C GLU A 240 -3.28 -0.24 -16.06
N LEU A 241 -4.23 0.27 -15.27
CA LEU A 241 -5.68 0.15 -15.50
C LEU A 241 -6.06 0.67 -16.89
N TRP A 242 -5.55 1.84 -17.28
CA TRP A 242 -5.80 2.43 -18.59
C TRP A 242 -5.27 1.54 -19.72
N ASN A 243 -4.06 0.98 -19.57
CA ASN A 243 -3.51 0.06 -20.55
C ASN A 243 -4.37 -1.20 -20.69
N MET A 244 -4.84 -1.77 -19.57
CA MET A 244 -5.74 -2.93 -19.59
C MET A 244 -7.09 -2.59 -20.22
N ALA A 245 -7.67 -1.44 -19.89
CA ALA A 245 -8.91 -0.97 -20.46
C ALA A 245 -8.80 -0.79 -21.99
N SER A 246 -7.68 -0.25 -22.49
CA SER A 246 -7.41 -0.11 -23.94
C SER A 246 -7.36 -1.45 -24.69
N LYS A 247 -7.17 -2.56 -23.96
CA LYS A 247 -7.20 -3.94 -24.49
C LYS A 247 -8.50 -4.68 -24.18
N GLY A 248 -9.48 -3.99 -23.62
CA GLY A 248 -10.79 -4.54 -23.26
C GLY A 248 -10.75 -5.42 -22.02
N TYR A 249 -9.85 -5.17 -21.07
CA TYR A 249 -9.83 -5.86 -19.78
C TYR A 249 -10.31 -4.94 -18.66
N ALA A 250 -11.15 -5.47 -17.77
CA ALA A 250 -11.54 -4.84 -16.51
C ALA A 250 -10.94 -5.59 -15.32
N PRO A 251 -10.65 -4.91 -14.21
CA PRO A 251 -10.36 -5.57 -12.95
C PRO A 251 -11.61 -6.25 -12.39
N LEU A 252 -11.40 -7.34 -11.65
CA LEU A 252 -12.41 -7.99 -10.84
C LEU A 252 -12.12 -7.84 -9.36
N ARG A 253 -10.91 -8.21 -8.92
CA ARG A 253 -10.57 -8.23 -7.49
C ARG A 253 -9.07 -8.17 -7.25
N LEU A 254 -8.69 -7.46 -6.19
CA LEU A 254 -7.36 -7.55 -5.62
C LEU A 254 -7.22 -8.88 -4.87
N LEU A 255 -6.22 -9.68 -5.22
CA LEU A 255 -5.96 -10.99 -4.65
C LEU A 255 -4.72 -10.96 -3.77
N LEU A 256 -4.78 -11.65 -2.63
CA LEU A 256 -3.74 -11.62 -1.59
C LEU A 256 -3.49 -13.04 -1.07
N GLY A 257 -2.36 -13.63 -1.43
CA GLY A 257 -1.96 -14.97 -0.98
C GLY A 257 -0.77 -14.92 -0.04
N THR A 258 -0.92 -15.44 1.17
CA THR A 258 0.17 -15.49 2.17
C THR A 258 0.46 -16.91 2.59
N SER A 259 1.75 -17.23 2.74
CA SER A 259 2.20 -18.45 3.38
C SER A 259 3.36 -18.20 4.35
N VAL A 260 3.27 -18.74 5.57
CA VAL A 260 4.24 -18.53 6.65
C VAL A 260 4.95 -19.84 6.97
N TYR A 261 6.29 -19.83 6.94
CA TYR A 261 7.12 -21.00 7.13
C TYR A 261 8.06 -20.84 8.33
N SER A 262 8.27 -21.95 9.05
CA SER A 262 9.30 -22.04 10.09
C SER A 262 10.62 -22.53 9.52
N LEU A 263 11.70 -21.80 9.82
CA LEU A 263 13.07 -22.27 9.64
C LEU A 263 13.52 -23.21 10.78
N GLY A 264 12.71 -23.36 11.84
CA GLY A 264 13.02 -24.16 13.03
C GLY A 264 14.19 -23.61 13.87
N LEU A 265 14.69 -24.45 14.80
CA LEU A 265 15.81 -24.16 15.73
C LEU A 265 17.17 -23.95 15.02
N VAL A 266 17.15 -23.81 13.70
CA VAL A 266 18.31 -23.40 12.90
C VAL A 266 18.44 -21.88 12.91
N GLY A 267 17.47 -21.08 13.37
CA GLY A 267 17.62 -19.62 13.48
C GLY A 267 18.77 -19.14 14.40
N GLY A 268 19.13 -19.93 15.42
CA GLY A 268 20.33 -19.69 16.24
C GLY A 268 21.62 -20.24 15.61
N ILE A 269 21.49 -21.25 14.76
CA ILE A 269 22.59 -21.94 14.07
C ILE A 269 22.90 -21.26 12.71
N THR A 270 21.97 -20.50 12.12
CA THR A 270 22.15 -19.80 10.84
C THR A 270 23.22 -18.71 10.92
N SER A 271 23.43 -18.09 12.08
CA SER A 271 24.55 -17.15 12.27
C SER A 271 25.91 -17.86 12.33
N VAL A 272 25.92 -19.11 12.80
CA VAL A 272 27.09 -20.00 12.83
C VAL A 272 27.32 -20.68 11.47
N ILE A 273 26.26 -20.99 10.71
CA ILE A 273 26.36 -21.60 9.37
C ILE A 273 26.69 -20.54 8.30
N LYS A 274 26.15 -19.33 8.39
CA LYS A 274 26.47 -18.22 7.46
C LYS A 274 27.95 -17.81 7.51
N SER A 275 28.65 -18.07 8.62
CA SER A 275 30.08 -17.79 8.77
C SER A 275 30.98 -18.91 8.21
N PHE A 276 30.44 -20.11 7.93
CA PHE A 276 31.22 -21.28 7.50
C PHE A 276 30.79 -21.89 6.16
N VAL A 277 29.61 -21.55 5.61
CA VAL A 277 29.11 -22.11 4.34
C VAL A 277 29.12 -21.06 3.24
N ARG A 278 29.98 -21.27 2.24
CA ARG A 278 29.99 -20.54 0.97
C ARG A 278 29.20 -21.36 -0.06
N GLY A 279 27.97 -20.95 -0.39
CA GLY A 279 27.12 -21.66 -1.36
C GLY A 279 25.62 -21.58 -1.03
N GLU A 280 24.81 -22.24 -1.85
CA GLU A 280 23.35 -22.34 -1.67
C GLU A 280 23.01 -23.18 -0.43
N ILE A 281 22.04 -22.70 0.35
CA ILE A 281 21.44 -23.47 1.45
C ILE A 281 20.20 -24.14 0.87
N ASN A 282 20.36 -25.30 0.24
CA ASN A 282 19.30 -26.03 -0.49
C ASN A 282 17.97 -26.12 0.30
N GLU A 283 18.04 -26.29 1.61
CA GLU A 283 16.85 -26.38 2.47
C GLU A 283 16.12 -25.04 2.61
N LEU A 284 16.83 -23.92 2.78
CA LEU A 284 16.20 -22.60 2.79
C LEU A 284 15.63 -22.27 1.41
N THR A 285 16.36 -22.65 0.35
CA THR A 285 15.87 -22.50 -1.02
C THR A 285 14.55 -23.23 -1.22
N ARG A 286 14.47 -24.52 -0.84
CA ARG A 286 13.23 -25.32 -0.94
C ARG A 286 12.09 -24.70 -0.15
N LEU A 287 12.30 -24.31 1.11
CA LEU A 287 11.24 -23.68 1.92
C LEU A 287 10.71 -22.39 1.30
N LEU A 288 11.59 -21.56 0.71
CA LEU A 288 11.16 -20.35 0.01
C LEU A 288 10.42 -20.66 -1.30
N TYR A 289 10.80 -21.72 -2.01
CA TYR A 289 10.06 -22.20 -3.17
C TYR A 289 8.67 -22.70 -2.79
N ASP A 290 8.56 -23.54 -1.76
CA ASP A 290 7.27 -24.08 -1.30
C ASP A 290 6.35 -22.96 -0.78
N ALA A 291 6.90 -21.98 -0.05
CA ALA A 291 6.15 -20.82 0.41
C ALA A 291 5.62 -19.97 -0.75
N ARG A 292 6.43 -19.80 -1.80
CA ARG A 292 6.04 -19.09 -3.01
C ARG A 292 4.95 -19.83 -3.76
N GLU A 293 5.12 -21.13 -4.00
CA GLU A 293 4.18 -21.96 -4.72
C GLU A 293 2.80 -21.92 -4.03
N ASN A 294 2.77 -22.08 -2.70
CA ASN A 294 1.54 -22.01 -1.93
C ASN A 294 0.87 -20.63 -2.02
N ALA A 295 1.63 -19.54 -1.87
CA ALA A 295 1.08 -18.19 -1.94
C ALA A 295 0.50 -17.87 -3.34
N LEU A 296 1.16 -18.33 -4.40
CA LEU A 296 0.67 -18.19 -5.79
C LEU A 296 -0.55 -19.08 -6.06
N ALA A 297 -0.59 -20.29 -5.49
CA ALA A 297 -1.75 -21.17 -5.60
C ALA A 297 -3.02 -20.52 -5.00
N ILE A 298 -2.90 -19.86 -3.85
CA ILE A 298 -4.02 -19.17 -3.21
C ILE A 298 -4.65 -18.12 -4.15
N ILE A 299 -3.85 -17.22 -4.71
CA ILE A 299 -4.39 -16.18 -5.62
C ILE A 299 -4.93 -16.80 -6.91
N ASN A 300 -4.30 -17.85 -7.44
CA ASN A 300 -4.78 -18.53 -8.64
C ASN A 300 -6.13 -19.22 -8.41
N ASP A 301 -6.33 -19.86 -7.27
CA ASP A 301 -7.58 -20.54 -6.94
C ASP A 301 -8.70 -19.53 -6.66
N GLU A 302 -8.39 -18.42 -5.99
CA GLU A 302 -9.33 -17.31 -5.82
C GLU A 302 -9.74 -16.67 -7.15
N ALA A 303 -8.80 -16.46 -8.08
CA ALA A 303 -9.06 -15.92 -9.41
C ALA A 303 -10.01 -16.83 -10.21
N LYS A 304 -9.74 -18.14 -10.21
CA LYS A 304 -10.62 -19.14 -10.83
C LYS A 304 -12.00 -19.14 -10.18
N GLY A 305 -12.06 -19.03 -8.86
CA GLY A 305 -13.30 -19.01 -8.08
C GLY A 305 -14.24 -17.85 -8.44
N ILE A 306 -13.70 -16.73 -8.92
CA ILE A 306 -14.48 -15.57 -9.39
C ILE A 306 -14.60 -15.49 -10.92
N GLY A 307 -14.14 -16.52 -11.65
CA GLY A 307 -14.22 -16.56 -13.11
C GLY A 307 -13.40 -15.48 -13.80
N ALA A 308 -12.24 -15.14 -13.23
CA ALA A 308 -11.23 -14.30 -13.87
C ALA A 308 -10.55 -15.04 -15.02
N ASP A 309 -10.11 -14.30 -16.03
CA ASP A 309 -9.33 -14.86 -17.14
C ASP A 309 -7.86 -14.97 -16.75
N ASP A 310 -7.33 -13.95 -16.07
CA ASP A 310 -5.92 -13.83 -15.70
C ASP A 310 -5.74 -13.15 -14.34
N VAL A 311 -4.55 -13.30 -13.74
CA VAL A 311 -4.05 -12.50 -12.62
C VAL A 311 -2.82 -11.73 -13.09
N ILE A 312 -2.88 -10.40 -13.02
CA ILE A 312 -1.83 -9.52 -13.56
C ILE A 312 -1.18 -8.70 -12.45
N GLY A 313 -0.01 -8.13 -12.77
CA GLY A 313 0.71 -7.26 -11.84
C GLY A 313 1.21 -7.98 -10.58
N VAL A 314 1.41 -9.31 -10.66
CA VAL A 314 1.77 -10.13 -9.49
C VAL A 314 3.11 -9.66 -8.92
N LYS A 315 3.07 -9.17 -7.68
CA LYS A 315 4.25 -8.80 -6.88
C LYS A 315 4.39 -9.78 -5.74
N THR A 316 5.63 -10.15 -5.44
CA THR A 316 5.94 -11.06 -4.34
C THR A 316 6.86 -10.42 -3.33
N TYR A 317 6.59 -10.63 -2.05
CA TYR A 317 7.37 -10.10 -0.94
C TYR A 317 7.74 -11.21 0.03
N VAL A 318 8.94 -11.11 0.59
CA VAL A 318 9.44 -12.03 1.61
C VAL A 318 9.80 -11.23 2.85
N TYR A 319 9.12 -11.52 3.97
CA TYR A 319 9.33 -10.84 5.24
C TYR A 319 9.88 -11.80 6.29
N GLN A 320 10.85 -11.34 7.09
CA GLN A 320 11.30 -12.06 8.27
C GLN A 320 10.56 -11.52 9.51
N ILE A 321 9.71 -12.34 10.12
CA ILE A 321 8.78 -11.92 11.20
C ILE A 321 9.37 -12.18 12.60
N GLY A 322 10.65 -12.58 12.66
CA GLY A 322 11.33 -12.96 13.90
C GLY A 322 11.11 -14.43 14.27
N ASN A 323 11.82 -14.92 15.29
CA ASN A 323 11.74 -16.31 15.79
C ASN A 323 11.97 -17.40 14.72
N GLY A 324 12.70 -17.08 13.65
CA GLY A 324 12.93 -18.01 12.54
C GLY A 324 11.72 -18.21 11.62
N LEU A 325 10.73 -17.30 11.65
CA LEU A 325 9.60 -17.32 10.73
C LEU A 325 9.87 -16.44 9.51
N ILE A 326 9.49 -16.96 8.35
CA ILE A 326 9.45 -16.21 7.09
C ILE A 326 8.01 -16.20 6.59
N GLU A 327 7.56 -15.05 6.13
CA GLU A 327 6.33 -14.90 5.38
C GLU A 327 6.64 -14.67 3.90
N PHE A 328 5.90 -15.36 3.04
CA PHE A 328 5.82 -15.09 1.62
C PHE A 328 4.43 -14.52 1.31
N LEU A 329 4.39 -13.34 0.69
CA LEU A 329 3.18 -12.67 0.23
C LEU A 329 3.20 -12.58 -1.29
N ALA A 330 2.12 -12.99 -1.94
CA ALA A 330 1.81 -12.69 -3.33
C ALA A 330 0.58 -11.76 -3.39
N ILE A 331 0.66 -10.69 -4.17
CA ILE A 331 -0.42 -9.75 -4.41
C ILE A 331 -0.55 -9.50 -5.91
N GLY A 332 -1.77 -9.41 -6.43
CA GLY A 332 -2.02 -9.08 -7.82
C GLY A 332 -3.50 -8.86 -8.08
N THR A 333 -3.86 -8.41 -9.28
CA THR A 333 -5.24 -8.11 -9.63
C THR A 333 -5.78 -9.12 -10.62
N ALA A 334 -6.91 -9.76 -10.28
CA ALA A 334 -7.68 -10.57 -11.20
C ALA A 334 -8.36 -9.69 -12.26
N VAL A 335 -8.31 -10.10 -13.51
CA VAL A 335 -8.92 -9.37 -14.63
C VAL A 335 -9.80 -10.26 -15.49
N LYS A 336 -10.72 -9.61 -16.21
CA LYS A 336 -11.60 -10.25 -17.17
C LYS A 336 -11.72 -9.42 -18.44
N LYS A 337 -11.73 -10.10 -19.58
CA LYS A 337 -11.95 -9.46 -20.87
C LYS A 337 -13.43 -9.16 -21.07
N LEU A 338 -13.75 -7.89 -21.29
CA LEU A 338 -15.09 -7.37 -21.52
C LEU A 338 -15.09 -6.53 -22.80
N SER A 339 -16.00 -6.82 -23.73
CA SER A 339 -16.03 -6.17 -25.06
C SER A 339 -16.40 -4.68 -25.03
N ASN A 340 -17.00 -4.21 -23.94
CA ASN A 340 -17.49 -2.84 -23.77
C ASN A 340 -16.52 -1.93 -23.00
N ILE A 341 -15.37 -2.45 -22.56
CA ILE A 341 -14.35 -1.68 -21.85
C ILE A 341 -13.36 -1.08 -22.86
N ASN A 342 -13.11 0.22 -22.76
CA ASN A 342 -12.15 0.93 -23.60
C ASN A 342 -11.72 2.25 -22.93
N THR A 343 -10.78 2.97 -23.55
CA THR A 343 -10.32 4.29 -23.14
C THR A 343 -10.93 5.38 -24.04
N GLN A 344 -11.06 6.59 -23.53
CA GLN A 344 -11.54 7.75 -24.30
C GLN A 344 -10.47 8.22 -25.28
N SER A 345 -9.21 8.24 -24.83
CA SER A 345 -8.07 8.67 -25.64
C SER A 345 -7.36 7.45 -26.26
N PRO A 346 -6.77 7.59 -27.46
CA PRO A 346 -5.99 6.51 -28.08
C PRO A 346 -4.61 6.31 -27.42
N GLN A 347 -4.11 7.32 -26.71
CA GLN A 347 -2.82 7.30 -26.03
C GLN A 347 -2.86 8.21 -24.79
N LEU A 348 -2.18 7.80 -23.72
CA LEU A 348 -1.89 8.68 -22.59
C LEU A 348 -0.94 9.82 -23.00
N PRO A 349 -1.14 11.05 -22.52
CA PRO A 349 -0.18 12.11 -22.71
C PRO A 349 1.13 11.75 -21.99
N PRO A 350 2.30 12.14 -22.52
CA PRO A 350 3.59 11.86 -21.88
C PRO A 350 3.63 12.28 -20.40
N GLN A 351 2.98 13.40 -20.06
CA GLN A 351 2.89 13.96 -18.71
C GLN A 351 2.22 13.00 -17.72
N ALA A 352 1.33 12.10 -18.16
CA ALA A 352 0.69 11.13 -17.28
C ALA A 352 1.64 9.99 -16.87
N ILE A 353 2.78 9.82 -17.57
CA ILE A 353 3.72 8.71 -17.35
C ILE A 353 5.06 9.23 -16.79
N VAL A 354 5.39 10.51 -17.04
CA VAL A 354 6.62 11.13 -16.54
C VAL A 354 6.61 11.19 -15.01
N VAL A 355 7.66 10.62 -14.42
CA VAL A 355 7.88 10.67 -12.97
C VAL A 355 8.45 12.04 -12.59
N ASP A 356 7.80 12.69 -11.64
CA ASP A 356 8.27 13.95 -11.08
C ASP A 356 9.60 13.76 -10.33
N ARG A 357 10.47 14.77 -10.42
CA ARG A 357 11.81 14.73 -9.81
C ARG A 357 11.85 15.65 -8.60
N ASP A 358 12.32 15.12 -7.48
CA ASP A 358 12.65 15.93 -6.31
C ASP A 358 13.77 16.93 -6.69
N THR A 359 13.65 18.17 -6.22
CA THR A 359 14.66 19.23 -6.43
C THR A 359 15.35 19.64 -5.14
N PHE A 360 14.79 19.24 -3.99
CA PHE A 360 15.37 19.47 -2.67
C PHE A 360 15.86 18.14 -2.09
N TYR A 361 17.17 18.07 -1.82
CA TYR A 361 17.82 16.92 -1.23
C TYR A 361 18.50 17.36 0.06
N SER A 362 18.10 16.77 1.20
CA SER A 362 18.77 16.98 2.47
C SER A 362 19.45 15.69 2.92
N SER A 363 20.77 15.71 3.05
CA SER A 363 21.57 14.59 3.55
C SER A 363 21.60 14.49 5.08
N VAL A 364 20.99 15.44 5.78
CA VAL A 364 21.03 15.56 7.24
C VAL A 364 19.94 14.73 7.93
N ASN A 365 19.01 14.16 7.15
CA ASN A 365 17.79 13.53 7.67
C ASN A 365 17.52 12.20 6.97
N THR A 366 18.33 11.19 7.26
CA THR A 366 18.07 9.80 6.83
C THR A 366 16.90 9.16 7.60
N ASP A 367 16.57 9.70 8.79
CA ASP A 367 15.56 9.14 9.71
C ASP A 367 14.40 10.11 10.02
N SER A 368 14.32 11.30 9.42
CA SER A 368 13.19 12.20 9.66
C SER A 368 12.05 11.95 8.69
N PHE A 369 10.83 11.90 9.23
CA PHE A 369 9.58 11.91 8.48
C PHE A 369 9.45 13.23 7.69
N ASN A 370 10.11 13.30 6.54
CA ASN A 370 9.89 14.39 5.58
C ASN A 370 8.49 14.21 4.97
N VAL A 371 7.56 15.07 5.40
CA VAL A 371 6.25 15.24 4.77
C VAL A 371 6.47 15.95 3.43
N ASN A 372 6.72 15.18 2.37
CA ASN A 372 6.65 15.72 1.02
C ASN A 372 5.20 15.55 0.55
N ALA A 373 4.44 16.66 0.52
CA ALA A 373 3.06 16.68 0.03
C ALA A 373 2.93 16.23 -1.44
N ASN A 374 4.03 16.25 -2.19
CA ASN A 374 4.09 15.80 -3.58
C ASN A 374 4.43 14.30 -3.71
N LYS A 375 4.73 13.59 -2.61
CA LYS A 375 4.93 12.14 -2.63
C LYS A 375 3.60 11.42 -2.52
N GLY A 376 2.83 11.45 -3.59
CA GLY A 376 2.15 10.21 -4.02
C GLY A 376 3.25 9.22 -4.31
N ALA A 377 3.53 8.28 -3.39
CA ALA A 377 4.62 7.34 -3.56
C ALA A 377 4.33 6.44 -4.78
N LYS A 378 4.79 6.84 -5.97
CA LYS A 378 5.08 5.88 -7.04
C LYS A 378 6.18 4.98 -6.47
N PRO A 379 5.98 3.66 -6.36
CA PRO A 379 6.97 2.78 -5.74
C PRO A 379 8.25 2.83 -6.57
N ILE A 380 9.20 3.65 -6.12
CA ILE A 380 10.56 3.60 -6.62
C ILE A 380 11.15 2.34 -5.98
N ASN A 381 11.44 1.35 -6.81
CA ASN A 381 12.32 0.25 -6.42
C ASN A 381 13.71 0.88 -6.15
N GLN A 382 13.91 1.39 -4.93
CA GLN A 382 15.22 1.84 -4.48
C GLN A 382 16.04 0.58 -4.22
N GLY A 383 16.73 0.12 -5.27
CA GLY A 383 17.86 -0.79 -5.08
C GLY A 383 18.84 -0.08 -4.14
N TYR A 384 19.05 -0.64 -2.95
CA TYR A 384 20.09 -0.17 -2.04
C TYR A 384 21.43 -0.26 -2.77
N MET A 385 21.95 0.88 -3.23
CA MET A 385 23.35 0.95 -3.64
C MET A 385 24.17 0.87 -2.36
N SER A 386 24.62 -0.34 -2.03
CA SER A 386 25.37 -0.61 -0.81
C SER A 386 26.62 0.26 -0.76
N TRP A 387 26.69 1.18 0.20
CA TRP A 387 27.89 1.97 0.54
C TRP A 387 29.12 1.09 0.86
N LEU A 388 28.94 -0.22 1.01
CA LEU A 388 30.01 -1.19 1.18
C LEU A 388 30.94 -1.27 -0.03
N ILE A 389 30.46 -1.09 -1.27
CA ILE A 389 31.31 -1.24 -2.47
C ILE A 389 32.36 -0.13 -2.56
N PRO A 390 32.03 1.16 -2.42
CA PRO A 390 33.04 2.23 -2.36
C PRO A 390 34.03 2.05 -1.21
N VAL A 391 33.56 1.64 -0.03
CA VAL A 391 34.40 1.47 1.17
C VAL A 391 35.39 0.32 0.99
N VAL A 392 34.98 -0.81 0.40
CA VAL A 392 35.87 -1.94 0.10
C VAL A 392 36.89 -1.57 -0.96
N ILE A 393 36.52 -0.80 -1.99
CA ILE A 393 37.46 -0.31 -3.00
C ILE A 393 38.49 0.65 -2.37
N ILE A 394 38.05 1.57 -1.51
CA ILE A 394 38.94 2.50 -0.81
C ILE A 394 39.88 1.73 0.13
N LEU A 395 39.39 0.75 0.90
CA LEU A 395 40.22 -0.10 1.74
C LEU A 395 41.23 -0.92 0.92
N PHE A 396 40.82 -1.45 -0.23
CA PHE A 396 41.71 -2.19 -1.12
C PHE A 396 42.81 -1.28 -1.68
N ILE A 397 42.48 -0.06 -2.10
CA ILE A 397 43.46 0.94 -2.56
C ILE A 397 44.40 1.34 -1.43
N ILE A 398 43.90 1.58 -0.21
CA ILE A 398 44.75 1.90 0.95
C ILE A 398 45.70 0.75 1.26
N ILE A 399 45.22 -0.50 1.27
CA ILE A 399 46.06 -1.68 1.50
C ILE A 399 47.12 -1.81 0.41
N GLN A 400 46.78 -1.63 -0.87
CA GLN A 400 47.74 -1.64 -1.99
C GLN A 400 48.80 -0.53 -1.85
N VAL A 401 48.41 0.67 -1.44
CA VAL A 401 49.32 1.82 -1.26
C VAL A 401 50.24 1.62 -0.05
N PHE A 402 49.76 0.99 1.03
CA PHE A 402 50.58 0.72 2.23
C PHE A 402 51.45 -0.53 2.11
N TRP A 403 51.02 -1.58 1.40
CA TRP A 403 51.85 -2.76 1.13
C TRP A 403 52.82 -2.58 -0.04
N GLY A 404 52.53 -1.71 -1.01
CA GLY A 404 53.48 -1.34 -2.07
C GLY A 404 54.71 -0.55 -1.61
N LYS A 405 54.79 -0.20 -0.31
CA LYS A 405 55.95 0.47 0.31
C LYS A 405 56.84 -0.45 1.14
N PHE A 406 56.52 -1.75 1.24
CA PHE A 406 57.25 -2.72 2.06
C PHE A 406 57.86 -3.90 1.28
N PHE A 407 57.96 -3.80 -0.05
CA PHE A 407 58.76 -4.69 -0.89
C PHE A 407 59.60 -3.91 -1.89
#